data_AF-A0A428NEJ2-F1
#
_entry.id   AF-A0A428NEJ2-F1
#
_cell.length_a   1.000
_cell.length_b   1.000
_cell.length_c   1.000
_cell.angle_alpha   90.00
_cell.angle_beta   90.00
_cell.angle_gamma   90.00
#
_symmetry.space_group_name_H-M   'P 1'
#
loop_
_entity.id
_entity.type
_entity.pdbx_description
1 polymer ?
#
loop_
_entity_poly.entity_id
_entity_poly.type
_entity_poly.pdbx_seq_one_letter_code
_entity_poly.pdbx_strand_id
1 'polypeptide(L)'
;MGIFSDDSGKTHLKLFDFGSAYQLSHEHADRMLEKDHFDLATCLHFILSGIDPLSGSLSLVELKQARETLVAGCWTVAPAAAPLADVIQDGWTGRACKASFGSIAAHVDGALGLAPMDEVLCSSRPDSYYGDLE
;
A
#
# COMPACT_ATOMS: atom_id res chain seq x y z
N MET A 1 2.99 -8.92 6.90
CA MET A 1 1.53 -8.75 6.69
C MET A 1 0.80 -10.03 7.01
N GLY A 2 -0.40 -9.95 7.57
CA GLY A 2 -1.25 -11.10 7.85
C GLY A 2 -2.68 -10.82 7.38
N ILE A 3 -3.38 -11.87 6.98
CA ILE A 3 -4.77 -11.83 6.53
C ILE A 3 -5.67 -12.18 7.72
N PHE A 4 -6.60 -11.29 8.06
CA PHE A 4 -7.54 -11.50 9.18
C PHE A 4 -8.96 -11.23 8.71
N SER A 5 -9.88 -12.12 9.08
CA SER A 5 -11.31 -11.91 8.89
C SER A 5 -11.92 -11.25 10.14
N ASP A 6 -12.78 -10.26 9.96
CA ASP A 6 -13.59 -9.69 11.04
C ASP A 6 -14.99 -10.35 11.12
N ASP A 7 -15.77 -9.98 12.13
CA ASP A 7 -17.14 -10.50 12.35
C ASP A 7 -18.12 -10.13 11.21
N SER A 8 -17.72 -9.22 10.29
CA SER A 8 -18.50 -8.86 9.11
C SER A 8 -18.20 -9.76 7.89
N GLY A 9 -17.30 -10.74 8.04
CA GLY A 9 -16.85 -11.61 6.96
C GLY A 9 -15.89 -10.91 5.98
N LYS A 10 -15.41 -9.71 6.33
CA LYS A 10 -14.44 -8.96 5.52
C LYS A 10 -13.04 -9.37 5.90
N THR A 11 -12.19 -9.44 4.88
CA THR A 11 -10.79 -9.81 5.02
C THR A 11 -9.93 -8.56 4.91
N HIS A 12 -9.12 -8.30 5.94
CA HIS A 12 -8.31 -7.10 6.05
C HIS A 12 -6.83 -7.40 5.86
N LEU A 13 -6.17 -6.57 5.05
CA LEU A 13 -4.71 -6.50 4.99
C LEU A 13 -4.22 -5.57 6.11
N LYS A 14 -3.41 -6.10 7.01
CA LYS A 14 -2.86 -5.32 8.14
C LYS A 14 -1.34 -5.18 8.02
N LEU A 15 -0.87 -3.96 8.22
CA LEU A 15 0.54 -3.64 8.42
C LEU A 15 0.93 -3.99 9.86
N PHE A 16 2.09 -4.63 10.01
CA PHE A 16 2.68 -4.97 11.29
C PHE A 16 4.15 -4.58 11.24
N ASP A 17 4.77 -4.43 12.41
CA ASP A 17 6.15 -4.01 12.61
C ASP A 17 6.41 -2.54 12.19
N PHE A 18 6.39 -1.67 13.20
CA PHE A 18 6.66 -0.24 13.06
C PHE A 18 8.10 0.13 13.46
N GLY A 19 9.01 -0.83 13.61
CA GLY A 19 10.40 -0.57 14.02
C GLY A 19 11.20 0.28 13.03
N SER A 20 10.70 0.40 11.80
CA SER A 20 11.24 1.23 10.72
C SER A 20 10.37 2.45 10.38
N ALA A 21 9.38 2.77 11.22
CA ALA A 21 8.54 3.96 11.02
C ALA A 21 9.28 5.23 11.42
N TYR A 22 9.09 6.30 10.65
CA TYR A 22 9.65 7.62 10.94
C TYR A 22 8.52 8.64 11.08
N GLN A 23 8.81 9.69 11.84
CA GLN A 23 7.90 10.83 11.94
C GLN A 23 7.87 11.61 10.62
N LEU A 24 6.72 12.16 10.28
CA LEU A 24 6.55 12.99 9.07
C LEU A 24 7.41 14.26 9.08
N SER A 25 7.88 14.70 10.25
CA SER A 25 8.81 15.82 10.41
C SER A 25 10.24 15.48 10.00
N HIS A 26 10.55 14.22 9.68
CA HIS A 26 11.88 13.79 9.29
C HIS A 26 12.27 14.36 7.92
N GLU A 27 13.55 14.71 7.74
CA GLU A 27 14.12 15.27 6.51
C GLU A 27 14.00 14.39 5.25
N HIS A 28 13.48 13.16 5.41
CA HIS A 28 13.34 12.18 4.34
C HIS A 28 11.90 11.67 4.20
N ALA A 29 10.93 12.33 4.83
CA ALA A 29 9.53 11.92 4.82
C ALA A 29 9.00 11.67 3.39
N ASP A 30 9.33 12.54 2.43
CA ASP A 30 8.90 12.38 1.03
C ASP A 30 9.39 11.07 0.40
N ARG A 31 10.66 10.72 0.62
CA ARG A 31 11.24 9.46 0.10
C ARG A 31 10.61 8.23 0.75
N MET A 32 10.20 8.36 2.00
CA MET A 32 9.53 7.30 2.74
C MET A 32 8.10 7.11 2.26
N LEU A 33 7.37 8.21 2.05
CA LEU A 33 6.04 8.15 1.45
C LEU A 33 6.08 7.54 0.05
N GLU A 34 7.03 7.95 -0.80
CA GLU A 34 7.25 7.33 -2.11
C GLU A 34 7.45 5.81 -2.00
N LYS A 35 8.26 5.38 -1.03
CA LYS A 35 8.47 3.95 -0.75
C LYS A 35 7.19 3.26 -0.30
N ASP A 36 6.43 3.86 0.61
CA ASP A 36 5.19 3.27 1.13
C ASP A 36 4.13 3.14 0.03
N HIS A 37 4.01 4.12 -0.86
CA HIS A 37 3.14 4.04 -2.04
C HIS A 37 3.59 2.95 -3.02
N PHE A 38 4.90 2.82 -3.25
CA PHE A 38 5.47 1.77 -4.10
C PHE A 38 5.18 0.38 -3.53
N ASP A 39 5.40 0.20 -2.22
CA ASP A 39 5.19 -1.08 -1.54
C ASP A 39 3.68 -1.44 -1.53
N LEU A 40 2.80 -0.46 -1.29
CA LEU A 40 1.34 -0.66 -1.40
C LEU A 40 0.91 -1.09 -2.81
N ALA A 41 1.39 -0.43 -3.86
CA ALA A 41 1.08 -0.80 -5.25
C ALA A 41 1.53 -2.23 -5.57
N THR A 42 2.71 -2.62 -5.09
CA THR A 42 3.24 -3.99 -5.25
C THR A 42 2.36 -5.00 -4.52
N CYS A 43 1.89 -4.68 -3.31
CA CYS A 43 0.97 -5.52 -2.55
C CYS A 43 -0.38 -5.68 -3.26
N LEU A 44 -0.97 -4.60 -3.76
CA LEU A 44 -2.23 -4.64 -4.51
C LEU A 44 -2.11 -5.49 -5.77
N HIS A 45 -1.02 -5.31 -6.53
CA HIS A 45 -0.73 -6.12 -7.71
C HIS A 45 -0.65 -7.61 -7.35
N PHE A 46 0.11 -7.96 -6.30
CA PHE A 46 0.25 -9.34 -5.85
C PHE A 46 -1.08 -9.93 -5.37
N ILE A 47 -1.86 -9.21 -4.57
CA ILE A 47 -3.14 -9.71 -4.04
C ILE A 47 -4.12 -10.01 -5.18
N LEU A 48 -4.19 -9.15 -6.19
CA LEU A 48 -5.13 -9.30 -7.30
C LEU A 48 -4.68 -10.32 -8.35
N SER A 49 -3.37 -10.48 -8.56
CA SER A 49 -2.84 -11.30 -9.67
C SER A 49 -2.05 -12.53 -9.25
N GLY A 50 -1.64 -12.62 -7.99
CA GLY A 50 -0.68 -13.62 -7.50
C GLY A 50 0.77 -13.38 -7.95
N ILE A 51 1.06 -12.27 -8.64
CA ILE A 51 2.39 -11.96 -9.19
C ILE A 51 3.03 -10.84 -8.37
N ASP A 52 4.16 -11.15 -7.74
CA ASP A 52 5.04 -10.14 -7.15
C ASP A 52 6.23 -9.91 -8.09
N PRO A 53 6.35 -8.72 -8.72
CA PRO A 53 7.40 -8.41 -9.69
C PRO A 53 8.81 -8.38 -9.08
N LEU A 54 8.93 -8.36 -7.75
CA LEU A 54 10.20 -8.38 -7.02
C LEU A 54 10.47 -9.71 -6.32
N SER A 55 9.57 -10.69 -6.45
CA SER A 55 9.73 -12.03 -5.88
C SER A 55 10.60 -12.96 -6.72
N GLY A 56 11.05 -14.06 -6.10
CA GLY A 56 11.86 -15.09 -6.73
C GLY A 56 13.33 -15.03 -6.32
N SER A 57 14.14 -15.93 -6.89
CA SER A 57 15.59 -16.00 -6.63
C SER A 57 16.36 -14.99 -7.49
N LEU A 58 15.98 -13.71 -7.40
CA LEU A 58 16.66 -12.63 -8.12
C LEU A 58 17.98 -12.28 -7.43
N SER A 59 19.03 -12.10 -8.22
CA SER A 59 20.25 -11.45 -7.76
C SER A 59 19.98 -9.97 -7.43
N LEU A 60 20.90 -9.33 -6.70
CA LEU A 60 20.81 -7.89 -6.39
C LEU A 60 20.71 -7.02 -7.64
N VAL A 61 21.39 -7.41 -8.73
CA VAL A 61 21.37 -6.67 -9.99
C VAL A 61 20.00 -6.79 -10.67
N GLU A 62 19.44 -8.00 -10.71
CA GLU A 62 18.12 -8.26 -11.30
C GLU A 62 17.01 -7.57 -10.51
N LEU A 63 17.07 -7.59 -9.18
CA LEU A 63 16.12 -6.90 -8.33
C LEU A 63 16.17 -5.38 -8.57
N LYS A 64 17.37 -4.81 -8.68
CA LYS A 64 17.55 -3.40 -9.01
C LYS A 64 16.95 -3.06 -10.38
N GLN A 65 17.19 -3.90 -11.39
CA GLN A 65 16.69 -3.68 -12.74
C GLN A 65 15.16 -3.83 -12.83
N ALA A 66 14.57 -4.79 -12.12
CA ALA A 66 13.13 -4.94 -11.99
C ALA A 66 12.51 -3.69 -11.35
N ARG A 67 13.12 -3.20 -10.27
CA ARG A 67 12.69 -1.95 -9.60
C ARG A 67 12.78 -0.75 -10.52
N GLU A 68 13.87 -0.59 -11.26
CA GLU A 68 14.03 0.49 -12.25
C GLU A 68 12.95 0.42 -13.35
N THR A 69 12.58 -0.78 -13.78
CA THR A 69 11.53 -1.00 -14.78
C THR A 69 10.15 -0.58 -14.25
N LEU A 70 9.85 -0.90 -13.00
CA LEU A 70 8.61 -0.48 -12.31
C LEU A 70 8.55 1.04 -12.17
N VAL A 71 9.64 1.66 -11.69
CA VAL A 71 9.75 3.12 -11.52
C VAL A 71 9.65 3.87 -12.86
N ALA A 72 10.17 3.29 -13.94
CA ALA A 72 10.04 3.85 -15.28
C ALA A 72 8.61 3.73 -15.86
N GLY A 73 7.69 3.01 -15.20
CA GLY A 73 6.35 2.73 -15.70
C GLY A 73 6.34 1.78 -16.88
N CYS A 74 7.42 1.01 -17.08
CA CYS A 74 7.56 0.07 -18.18
C CYS A 74 7.05 -1.33 -17.83
N TRP A 75 6.68 -1.57 -16.58
CA TRP A 75 6.12 -2.84 -16.16
C TRP A 75 4.63 -2.92 -16.52
N THR A 76 4.19 -4.07 -17.04
CA THR A 76 2.78 -4.28 -17.40
C THR A 76 2.02 -4.80 -16.18
N VAL A 77 0.91 -4.13 -15.82
CA VAL A 77 -0.02 -4.62 -14.79
C VAL A 77 -0.71 -5.87 -15.30
N ALA A 78 -0.72 -6.94 -14.51
CA ALA A 78 -1.35 -8.20 -14.88
C ALA A 78 -2.87 -8.02 -15.11
N PRO A 79 -3.49 -8.77 -16.05
CA PRO A 79 -4.92 -8.60 -16.37
C PRO A 79 -5.86 -8.70 -15.18
N ALA A 80 -5.56 -9.56 -14.20
CA ALA A 80 -6.37 -9.71 -12.99
C ALA A 80 -6.31 -8.48 -12.07
N ALA A 81 -5.25 -7.68 -12.16
CA ALA A 81 -5.07 -6.43 -11.44
C ALA A 81 -5.51 -5.19 -12.25
N ALA A 82 -6.05 -5.39 -13.46
CA ALA A 82 -6.48 -4.31 -14.34
C ALA A 82 -7.47 -3.31 -13.71
N PRO A 83 -8.40 -3.71 -12.81
CA PRO A 83 -9.29 -2.75 -12.16
C PRO A 83 -8.57 -1.65 -11.38
N LEU A 84 -7.34 -1.89 -10.92
CA LEU A 84 -6.53 -0.92 -10.16
C LEU A 84 -5.24 -0.52 -10.91
N ALA A 85 -5.22 -0.65 -12.25
CA ALA A 85 -3.99 -0.47 -13.01
C ALA A 85 -3.38 0.93 -12.88
N ASP A 86 -4.21 1.96 -12.80
CA ASP A 86 -3.79 3.34 -12.61
C ASP A 86 -3.20 3.59 -11.21
N VAL A 87 -3.88 3.13 -10.16
CA VAL A 87 -3.38 3.20 -8.77
C VAL A 87 -2.04 2.48 -8.62
N ILE A 88 -1.92 1.29 -9.22
CA ILE A 88 -0.69 0.49 -9.17
C ILE A 88 0.45 1.21 -9.92
N GLN A 89 0.19 1.70 -11.14
CA GLN A 89 1.20 2.42 -11.93
C GLN A 89 1.64 3.73 -11.26
N ASP A 90 0.70 4.48 -10.69
CA ASP A 90 1.02 5.73 -10.00
C ASP A 90 1.83 5.50 -8.73
N GLY A 91 1.57 4.40 -8.00
CA GLY A 91 2.40 3.98 -6.87
C GLY A 91 3.81 3.58 -7.29
N TRP A 92 3.96 2.75 -8.33
CA TRP A 92 5.29 2.32 -8.80
C TRP A 92 6.15 3.45 -9.35
N THR A 93 5.53 4.39 -10.07
CA THR A 93 6.24 5.52 -10.70
C THR A 93 6.42 6.72 -9.77
N GLY A 94 5.94 6.63 -8.52
CA GLY A 94 6.00 7.72 -7.54
C GLY A 94 5.02 8.86 -7.78
N ARG A 95 4.18 8.82 -8.82
CA ARG A 95 3.15 9.85 -9.07
C ARG A 95 2.12 9.95 -7.94
N ALA A 96 1.93 8.87 -7.19
CA ALA A 96 1.04 8.84 -6.03
C ALA A 96 1.59 9.55 -4.77
N CYS A 97 2.85 9.99 -4.74
CA CYS A 97 3.52 10.43 -3.50
C CYS A 97 2.89 11.65 -2.79
N LYS A 98 2.03 12.41 -3.49
CA LYS A 98 1.28 13.54 -2.94
C LYS A 98 -0.17 13.20 -2.59
N ALA A 99 -0.66 12.04 -3.01
CA ALA A 99 -2.00 11.59 -2.68
C ALA A 99 -2.01 11.05 -1.25
N SER A 100 -3.07 11.35 -0.50
CA SER A 100 -3.25 10.71 0.81
C SER A 100 -3.66 9.24 0.64
N PHE A 101 -3.24 8.36 1.54
CA PHE A 101 -3.72 6.98 1.55
C PHE A 101 -5.25 6.87 1.64
N GLY A 102 -5.92 7.83 2.30
CA GLY A 102 -7.39 7.91 2.32
C GLY A 102 -7.99 8.15 0.93
N SER A 103 -7.40 9.06 0.14
CA SER A 103 -7.83 9.27 -1.26
C SER A 103 -7.58 8.04 -2.16
N ILE A 104 -6.49 7.31 -1.91
CA ILE A 104 -6.22 6.06 -2.63
C ILE A 104 -7.24 4.99 -2.26
N ALA A 105 -7.57 4.85 -0.97
CA ALA A 105 -8.58 3.90 -0.51
C ALA A 105 -9.96 4.16 -1.15
N ALA A 106 -10.40 5.42 -1.16
CA ALA A 106 -11.66 5.81 -1.81
C ALA A 106 -11.65 5.51 -3.32
N HIS A 107 -10.50 5.69 -3.98
CA HIS A 107 -10.35 5.34 -5.39
C HIS A 107 -10.45 3.83 -5.61
N VAL A 108 -9.77 3.03 -4.79
CA VAL A 108 -9.83 1.57 -4.83
C VAL A 108 -11.26 1.07 -4.62
N ASP A 109 -11.98 1.61 -3.63
CA ASP A 109 -13.38 1.28 -3.37
C ASP A 109 -14.26 1.55 -4.60
N GLY A 110 -14.11 2.73 -5.20
CA GLY A 110 -14.83 3.13 -6.41
C GLY A 110 -14.52 2.23 -7.61
N ALA A 111 -13.25 1.89 -7.82
CA ALA A 111 -12.79 1.06 -8.92
C ALA A 111 -13.25 -0.40 -8.80
N LEU A 112 -13.38 -0.92 -7.58
CA LEU A 112 -13.88 -2.26 -7.30
C LEU A 112 -15.40 -2.34 -7.17
N GLY A 113 -16.11 -1.20 -7.27
CA GLY A 113 -17.56 -1.14 -7.09
C GLY A 113 -18.01 -1.50 -5.66
N LEU A 114 -17.13 -1.29 -4.68
CA LEU A 114 -17.46 -1.46 -3.27
C LEU A 114 -18.30 -0.25 -2.83
N ALA A 115 -19.40 -0.50 -2.10
CA ALA A 115 -20.15 0.60 -1.50
C ALA A 115 -19.21 1.42 -0.59
N PRO A 116 -19.32 2.76 -0.57
CA PRO A 116 -18.45 3.60 0.24
C PRO A 116 -18.46 3.06 1.68
N MET A 117 -17.26 2.82 2.21
CA MET A 117 -17.09 2.49 3.63
C MET A 117 -17.80 3.58 4.43
N ASP A 118 -18.88 3.23 5.15
CA ASP A 118 -19.29 4.04 6.28
C ASP A 118 -18.05 4.21 7.16
N GLU A 119 -17.69 5.46 7.46
CA GLU A 119 -16.60 5.84 8.36
C GLU A 119 -16.80 5.18 9.74
N VAL A 120 -16.41 3.93 9.86
CA VAL A 120 -16.36 3.21 11.11
C VAL A 120 -14.98 2.60 11.16
N LEU A 121 -14.02 3.42 11.61
CA LEU A 121 -12.84 3.06 12.41
C LEU A 121 -11.77 4.17 12.46
N CYS A 122 -12.11 5.43 12.16
CA CYS A 122 -11.52 6.57 12.88
C CYS A 122 -12.49 7.05 13.97
N SER A 123 -13.02 6.13 14.79
CA SER A 123 -13.53 6.56 16.09
C SER A 123 -12.31 7.03 16.87
N SER A 124 -12.23 8.34 17.09
CA SER A 124 -11.38 8.99 18.07
C SER A 124 -11.38 8.17 19.36
N ARG A 125 -10.38 7.29 19.51
CA ARG A 125 -10.10 6.66 20.79
C ARG A 125 -9.51 7.76 21.65
N PRO A 126 -10.07 8.07 22.82
CA PRO A 126 -9.51 9.08 23.70
C PRO A 126 -8.07 8.70 24.04
N ASP A 127 -7.17 9.70 24.05
CA ASP A 127 -5.73 9.60 24.34
C ASP A 127 -5.38 8.95 25.70
N SER A 128 -6.38 8.52 26.48
CA SER A 128 -6.21 8.01 27.84
C SER A 128 -5.70 6.56 27.94
N TYR A 129 -5.49 5.85 26.83
CA TYR A 129 -5.04 4.44 26.90
C TYR A 129 -3.54 4.28 27.22
N TYR A 130 -2.73 5.33 27.02
CA TYR A 130 -1.29 5.30 27.31
C TYR A 130 -0.92 5.92 28.67
N GLY A 131 -1.91 6.31 29.49
CA GLY A 131 -1.68 6.96 30.78
C GLY A 131 -1.23 6.05 31.93
N ASP A 132 -1.32 4.72 31.76
CA ASP A 132 -1.10 3.75 32.85
C ASP A 132 0.20 2.93 32.70
N LEU A 133 1.21 3.47 32.01
CA LEU A 133 2.53 2.83 31.86
C LEU A 133 3.68 3.63 32.47
N GLU A 134 3.41 4.47 33.49
CA GLU A 134 4.46 5.03 34.37
C GLU A 134 4.66 4.23 35.66
#